data_AF-A0A3A0AIP0-F1
#
_entry.id   AF-A0A3A0AIP0-F1
#
_cell.length_a   1.000
_cell.length_b   1.000
_cell.length_c   1.000
_cell.angle_alpha   90.00
_cell.angle_beta   90.00
_cell.angle_gamma   90.00
#
_symmetry.space_group_name_H-M   'P 1'
#
loop_
_entity.id
_entity.type
_entity.pdbx_description
1 polymer ?
#
loop_
_entity_poly.entity_id
_entity_poly.type
_entity_poly.pdbx_seq_one_letter_code
_entity_poly.pdbx_strand_id
1 'polypeptide(L)'
;MSPSLLILGLSLAGLFTMTLGVVHFFFPLLWDFAAAIPRQGAALRPMRLGPLRYATQRSDVYGITWVMNHAASYTLTGIGLVDLLAPRWLGQPYALPLALWIAGFWLIRAVGQLYLGRRAGDWWVLAGFALLGLLHIGAAFA
;
A
#
# COMPACT_ATOMS: atom_id res chain seq x y z
N MET A 1 -13.11 20.12 -9.92
CA MET A 1 -11.69 20.57 -9.87
C MET A 1 -11.26 20.84 -11.30
N SER A 2 -10.42 21.85 -11.60
CA SER A 2 -9.99 22.04 -12.99
C SER A 2 -9.13 20.85 -13.44
N PRO A 3 -9.16 20.45 -14.73
CA PRO A 3 -8.38 19.31 -15.22
C PRO A 3 -6.87 19.44 -14.90
N SER A 4 -6.31 20.65 -14.99
CA SER A 4 -4.91 20.92 -14.67
C SER A 4 -4.57 20.69 -13.20
N LEU A 5 -5.46 21.06 -12.28
CA LEU A 5 -5.27 20.83 -10.84
C LEU A 5 -5.35 19.33 -10.51
N LEU A 6 -6.21 18.58 -11.20
CA LEU A 6 -6.31 17.13 -11.03
C LEU A 6 -5.07 16.41 -11.51
N ILE A 7 -4.58 16.75 -12.70
CA ILE A 7 -3.33 16.19 -13.23
C ILE A 7 -2.15 16.52 -12.31
N LEU A 8 -2.06 17.75 -11.80
CA LEU A 8 -1.02 18.12 -10.85
C LEU A 8 -1.12 17.30 -9.55
N GLY A 9 -2.33 17.17 -8.98
CA GLY A 9 -2.57 16.39 -7.78
C GLY A 9 -2.18 14.92 -7.96
N LEU A 10 -2.59 14.29 -9.07
CA LEU A 10 -2.22 12.92 -9.41
C LEU A 10 -0.72 12.81 -9.67
N SER A 11 -0.07 13.78 -10.32
CA SER A 11 1.38 13.74 -10.55
C SER A 11 2.17 13.76 -9.23
N LEU A 12 1.75 14.60 -8.27
CA LEU A 12 2.36 14.66 -6.94
C LEU A 12 2.10 13.37 -6.15
N ALA A 13 0.86 12.85 -6.19
CA ALA A 13 0.51 11.57 -5.59
C ALA A 13 1.32 10.43 -6.22
N GLY A 14 1.51 10.43 -7.53
CA GLY A 14 2.25 9.43 -8.27
C GLY A 14 3.73 9.42 -7.92
N LEU A 15 4.37 10.59 -7.87
CA LEU A 15 5.77 10.72 -7.45
C LEU A 15 5.96 10.25 -6.00
N PHE A 16 5.07 10.68 -5.09
CA PHE A 16 5.08 10.24 -3.70
C PHE A 16 4.94 8.71 -3.61
N THR A 17 3.95 8.14 -4.29
CA THR A 17 3.62 6.71 -4.22
C THR A 17 4.71 5.85 -4.83
N MET A 18 5.29 6.27 -5.95
CA MET A 18 6.41 5.57 -6.57
C MET A 18 7.63 5.58 -5.65
N THR A 19 7.95 6.73 -5.06
CA THR A 19 9.04 6.84 -4.07
C THR A 19 8.77 5.95 -2.86
N LEU A 20 7.55 5.99 -2.32
CA LEU A 20 7.13 5.15 -1.19
C LEU A 20 7.23 3.66 -1.53
N GLY A 21 6.87 3.27 -2.75
CA GLY A 21 6.97 1.90 -3.25
C GLY A 21 8.41 1.42 -3.36
N VAL A 22 9.31 2.25 -3.90
CA VAL A 22 10.75 1.96 -3.94
C VAL A 22 11.31 1.83 -2.52
N VAL A 23 10.98 2.76 -1.63
CA VAL A 23 11.43 2.70 -0.24
C VAL A 23 10.86 1.46 0.47
N HIS A 24 9.60 1.09 0.22
CA HIS A 24 9.00 -0.14 0.75
C HIS A 24 9.81 -1.36 0.37
N PHE A 25 10.32 -1.46 -0.87
CA PHE A 25 11.17 -2.58 -1.28
C PHE A 25 12.33 -2.83 -0.30
N PHE A 26 12.92 -1.76 0.23
CA PHE A 26 14.06 -1.82 1.15
C PHE A 26 13.68 -1.82 2.64
N PHE A 27 12.42 -1.60 3.01
CA PHE A 27 12.00 -1.57 4.42
C PHE A 27 12.39 -2.78 5.27
N PRO A 28 12.38 -4.02 4.75
CA PRO A 28 12.82 -5.16 5.53
C PRO A 28 14.27 -5.04 6.02
N LEU A 29 15.11 -4.32 5.27
CA LEU A 29 16.49 -4.00 5.64
C LEU A 29 16.53 -2.73 6.52
N LEU A 30 15.87 -1.65 6.09
CA LEU A 30 15.91 -0.35 6.78
C LEU A 30 15.32 -0.39 8.20
N TRP A 31 14.39 -1.30 8.46
CA TRP A 31 13.75 -1.48 9.77
C TRP A 31 14.14 -2.76 10.49
N ASP A 32 15.23 -3.40 10.07
CA ASP A 32 15.78 -4.58 10.73
C ASP A 32 14.74 -5.68 11.02
N PHE A 33 14.04 -6.12 9.96
CA PHE A 33 13.02 -7.18 10.10
C PHE A 33 13.64 -8.48 10.61
N ALA A 34 14.94 -8.70 10.41
CA ALA A 34 15.63 -9.88 10.89
C ALA A 34 15.68 -9.95 12.42
N ALA A 35 15.92 -8.82 13.09
CA ALA A 35 15.85 -8.76 14.55
C ALA A 35 14.40 -8.84 15.06
N ALA A 36 13.46 -8.18 14.39
CA ALA A 36 12.05 -8.14 14.81
C ALA A 36 11.31 -9.49 14.58
N ILE A 37 11.67 -10.22 13.52
CA ILE A 37 11.05 -11.49 13.11
C ILE A 37 12.17 -12.52 12.89
N PRO A 38 12.75 -13.08 13.95
CA PRO A 38 13.88 -13.99 13.82
C PRO A 38 13.46 -15.26 13.09
N ARG A 39 14.30 -15.74 12.16
CA ARG A 39 14.04 -16.94 11.33
C ARG A 39 14.06 -18.26 12.11
N GLN A 40 14.64 -18.26 13.31
CA GLN A 40 14.81 -19.42 14.18
C GLN A 40 14.29 -19.10 15.59
N GLY A 41 13.99 -20.14 16.38
CA GLY A 41 13.52 -20.02 17.77
C GLY A 41 12.36 -20.95 18.08
N ALA A 42 11.69 -20.69 19.21
CA ALA A 42 10.57 -21.51 19.67
C ALA A 42 9.46 -21.64 18.61
N ALA A 43 8.84 -22.81 18.53
CA ALA A 43 7.78 -23.10 17.57
C ALA A 43 6.61 -22.10 17.71
N LEU A 44 6.03 -21.73 16.57
CA LEU A 44 4.84 -20.89 16.53
C LEU A 44 3.58 -21.75 16.64
N ARG A 45 2.45 -21.09 16.94
CA ARG A 45 1.15 -21.75 16.92
C ARG A 45 0.86 -22.26 15.50
N PRO A 46 0.52 -23.55 15.32
CA PRO A 46 0.18 -24.09 14.01
C PRO A 46 -1.01 -23.35 13.38
N MET A 47 -0.90 -23.02 12.10
CA MET A 47 -2.01 -22.51 11.32
C MET A 47 -3.01 -23.64 11.06
N ARG A 48 -4.30 -23.32 11.20
CA ARG A 48 -5.40 -24.23 10.87
C ARG A 48 -6.24 -23.59 9.77
N LEU A 49 -6.37 -24.29 8.64
CA LEU A 49 -7.23 -23.88 7.53
C LEU A 49 -8.20 -25.02 7.25
N GLY A 50 -9.36 -24.98 7.94
CA GLY A 50 -10.32 -26.09 7.93
C GLY A 50 -9.67 -27.40 8.39
N PRO A 51 -9.66 -28.47 7.58
CA PRO A 51 -9.05 -29.75 7.93
C PRO A 51 -7.52 -29.75 7.89
N LEU A 52 -6.90 -28.74 7.26
CA LEU A 52 -5.44 -28.66 7.12
C LEU A 52 -4.82 -28.05 8.36
N ARG A 53 -3.82 -28.74 8.94
CA ARG A 53 -2.98 -28.23 10.02
C ARG A 53 -1.57 -28.08 9.51
N TYR A 54 -1.07 -26.85 9.47
CA TYR A 54 0.28 -26.53 9.04
C TYR A 54 1.13 -26.14 10.25
N ALA A 55 2.29 -26.79 10.40
CA ALA A 55 3.24 -26.45 11.46
C ALA A 55 4.01 -25.18 11.05
N THR A 56 3.45 -24.03 11.39
CA THR A 56 4.04 -22.72 11.07
C THR A 56 5.45 -22.58 11.65
N GLN A 57 6.43 -22.40 10.78
CA GLN A 57 7.80 -22.11 11.17
C GLN A 57 8.04 -20.60 11.20
N ARG A 58 9.08 -20.18 11.92
CA ARG A 58 9.48 -18.77 11.98
C ARG A 58 10.03 -18.27 10.64
N SER A 59 10.73 -19.13 9.91
CA SER A 59 11.16 -18.87 8.55
C SER A 59 9.99 -18.58 7.61
N ASP A 60 8.84 -19.24 7.81
CA ASP A 60 7.65 -19.03 7.00
C ASP A 60 7.09 -17.62 7.24
N VAL A 61 6.97 -17.21 8.51
CA VAL A 61 6.49 -15.85 8.85
C VAL A 61 7.44 -14.79 8.31
N TYR A 62 8.75 -14.96 8.50
CA TYR A 62 9.75 -14.06 7.94
C TYR A 62 9.64 -13.96 6.41
N GLY A 63 9.54 -15.10 5.73
CA GLY A 63 9.38 -15.17 4.27
C GLY A 63 8.10 -14.49 3.80
N ILE A 64 6.96 -14.76 4.45
CA ILE A 64 5.68 -14.13 4.15
C ILE A 64 5.77 -12.61 4.33
N THR A 65 6.35 -12.12 5.42
CA THR A 65 6.51 -10.67 5.63
C THR A 65 7.33 -10.02 4.50
N TRP A 66 8.41 -10.67 4.06
CA TRP A 66 9.20 -10.21 2.93
C TRP A 66 8.40 -10.18 1.62
N VAL A 67 7.67 -11.27 1.31
CA VAL A 67 6.84 -11.36 0.10
C VAL A 67 5.73 -10.32 0.13
N MET A 68 5.03 -10.15 1.25
CA MET A 68 3.96 -9.16 1.40
C MET A 68 4.48 -7.73 1.27
N ASN A 69 5.66 -7.45 1.81
CA ASN A 69 6.30 -6.15 1.66
C ASN A 69 6.64 -5.84 0.19
N HIS A 70 7.21 -6.82 -0.54
CA HIS A 70 7.48 -6.67 -1.97
C HIS A 70 6.21 -6.58 -2.81
N ALA A 71 5.15 -7.32 -2.48
CA ALA A 71 3.85 -7.19 -3.13
C ALA A 71 3.26 -5.79 -2.92
N ALA A 72 3.36 -5.24 -1.70
CA ALA A 72 2.97 -3.87 -1.43
C ALA A 72 3.82 -2.85 -2.21
N SER A 73 5.13 -3.06 -2.28
CA SER A 73 6.05 -2.24 -3.09
C SER A 73 5.66 -2.25 -4.57
N TYR A 74 5.44 -3.43 -5.15
CA TYR A 74 5.02 -3.58 -6.55
C TYR A 74 3.73 -2.81 -6.84
N THR A 75 2.70 -2.99 -6.01
CA THR A 75 1.43 -2.26 -6.14
C THR A 75 1.62 -0.75 -6.02
N LEU A 76 2.40 -0.27 -5.03
CA LEU A 76 2.69 1.15 -4.86
C LEU A 76 3.41 1.72 -6.08
N THR A 77 4.46 1.07 -6.57
CA THR A 77 5.17 1.53 -7.77
C THR A 77 4.25 1.53 -9.01
N GLY A 78 3.36 0.54 -9.13
CA GLY A 78 2.38 0.48 -10.21
C GLY A 78 1.37 1.62 -10.16
N ILE A 79 0.78 1.88 -8.98
CA ILE A 79 -0.12 3.03 -8.76
C ILE A 79 0.62 4.33 -9.06
N GLY A 80 1.85 4.49 -8.56
CA GLY A 80 2.66 5.68 -8.80
C GLY A 80 2.88 5.95 -10.29
N LEU A 81 3.17 4.90 -11.06
CA LEU A 81 3.31 5.00 -12.51
C LEU A 81 1.99 5.36 -13.21
N VAL A 82 0.87 4.74 -12.79
CA VAL A 82 -0.46 5.06 -13.32
C VAL A 82 -0.80 6.52 -13.07
N ASP A 83 -0.57 7.03 -11.88
CA ASP A 83 -0.86 8.42 -11.51
C ASP A 83 0.00 9.43 -12.30
N LEU A 84 1.29 9.13 -12.51
CA LEU A 84 2.17 9.94 -13.36
C LEU A 84 1.72 9.94 -14.84
N LEU A 85 0.99 8.91 -15.26
CA LEU A 85 0.40 8.79 -16.58
C LEU A 85 -1.06 9.30 -16.63
N ALA A 86 -1.53 10.02 -15.62
CA ALA A 86 -2.86 10.63 -15.57
C ALA A 86 -3.32 11.30 -16.88
N PRO A 87 -2.49 12.12 -17.58
CA PRO A 87 -2.91 12.73 -18.84
C PRO A 87 -3.30 11.73 -19.94
N ARG A 88 -2.89 10.47 -19.84
CA ARG A 88 -3.15 9.44 -20.86
C ARG A 88 -4.38 8.58 -20.56
N TRP A 89 -4.74 8.41 -19.30
CA TRP A 89 -5.88 7.57 -18.92
C TRP A 89 -7.09 8.36 -18.43
N LEU A 90 -6.93 9.61 -17.97
CA LEU A 90 -8.06 10.46 -17.65
C LEU A 90 -8.94 10.66 -18.89
N GLY A 91 -10.25 10.48 -18.74
CA GLY A 91 -11.22 10.52 -19.83
C GLY A 91 -11.34 9.22 -20.64
N GLN A 92 -10.56 8.18 -20.32
CA GLN A 92 -10.74 6.87 -20.94
C GLN A 92 -11.90 6.09 -20.31
N PRO A 93 -12.52 5.11 -21.02
CA PRO A 93 -13.65 4.33 -20.49
C PRO A 93 -13.33 3.58 -19.19
N TYR A 94 -12.06 3.27 -18.96
CA TYR A 94 -11.59 2.57 -17.76
C TYR A 94 -11.13 3.52 -16.63
N ALA A 95 -11.22 4.85 -16.82
CA ALA A 95 -10.76 5.82 -15.82
C ALA A 95 -11.50 5.69 -14.49
N LEU A 96 -12.84 5.57 -14.53
CA LEU A 96 -13.68 5.39 -13.36
C LEU A 96 -13.30 4.14 -12.53
N PRO A 97 -13.32 2.90 -13.09
CA PRO A 97 -12.97 1.72 -12.30
C PRO A 97 -11.51 1.72 -11.85
N LEU A 98 -10.58 2.27 -12.64
CA LEU A 98 -9.18 2.39 -12.26
C LEU A 98 -9.01 3.33 -11.06
N ALA A 99 -9.58 4.53 -11.13
CA ALA A 99 -9.51 5.52 -10.05
C ALA A 99 -10.18 5.01 -8.76
N LEU A 100 -11.34 4.34 -8.86
CA LEU A 100 -11.99 3.73 -7.70
C LEU A 100 -11.19 2.57 -7.10
N TRP A 101 -10.49 1.77 -7.92
CA TRP A 101 -9.61 0.72 -7.43
C TRP A 101 -8.42 1.29 -6.63
N ILE A 102 -7.79 2.36 -7.15
CA ILE A 102 -6.71 3.07 -6.44
C ILE A 102 -7.24 3.74 -5.17
N ALA A 103 -8.42 4.37 -5.23
CA ALA A 103 -9.06 4.95 -4.06
C ALA A 103 -9.30 3.90 -2.97
N GLY A 104 -9.85 2.75 -3.35
CA GLY A 104 -10.07 1.60 -2.48
C GLY A 104 -8.78 1.13 -1.81
N PHE A 105 -7.68 1.02 -2.57
CA PHE A 105 -6.37 0.66 -2.04
C PHE A 105 -5.93 1.63 -0.92
N TRP A 106 -6.02 2.94 -1.14
CA TRP A 106 -5.64 3.94 -0.15
C TRP A 106 -6.55 3.96 1.07
N LEU A 107 -7.86 3.85 0.89
CA LEU A 107 -8.83 3.86 1.99
C LEU A 107 -8.70 2.60 2.86
N ILE A 108 -8.46 1.43 2.27
CA ILE A 108 -8.17 0.20 3.04
C ILE A 108 -6.92 0.40 3.90
N ARG A 109 -5.88 1.04 3.37
CA ARG A 109 -4.67 1.36 4.15
C ARG A 109 -4.95 2.38 5.26
N ALA A 110 -5.78 3.40 5.00
CA ALA A 110 -6.19 4.35 6.02
C ALA A 110 -6.93 3.64 7.17
N VAL A 111 -7.87 2.75 6.85
CA VAL A 111 -8.59 1.94 7.85
C VAL A 111 -7.63 1.01 8.59
N GLY A 112 -6.68 0.38 7.90
CA GLY A 112 -5.64 -0.44 8.53
C GLY A 112 -4.80 0.35 9.54
N GLN A 113 -4.54 1.64 9.27
CA GLN A 113 -3.81 2.51 10.18
C GLN A 113 -4.58 2.77 11.48
N LEU A 114 -5.91 2.91 11.44
CA LEU A 114 -6.75 3.03 12.66
C LEU A 114 -6.66 1.79 13.55
N TYR A 115 -6.52 0.62 12.93
CA TYR A 115 -6.48 -0.66 13.63
C TYR A 115 -5.10 -0.93 14.26
N LEU A 116 -4.01 -0.58 13.57
CA LEU A 116 -2.65 -0.96 13.95
C LEU A 116 -1.84 0.16 14.63
N GLY A 117 -2.13 1.43 14.38
CA GLY A 117 -1.33 2.57 14.81
C GLY A 117 -2.11 3.55 15.69
N ARG A 118 -1.48 4.04 16.76
CA ARG A 118 -2.08 5.06 17.66
C ARG A 118 -1.10 6.15 18.08
N ARG A 119 0.12 6.16 17.54
CA ARG A 119 1.12 7.21 17.81
C ARG A 119 0.75 8.47 17.05
N ALA A 120 1.26 9.63 17.49
CA ALA A 120 1.02 10.91 16.81
C ALA A 120 1.34 10.86 15.30
N GLY A 121 2.44 10.21 14.91
CA GLY A 121 2.82 10.01 13.51
C GLY A 121 1.83 9.15 12.70
N ASP A 122 1.16 8.19 13.35
CA ASP A 122 0.23 7.28 12.69
C ASP A 122 -1.03 8.02 12.20
N TRP A 123 -1.41 9.12 12.87
CA TRP A 123 -2.51 9.99 12.45
C TRP A 123 -2.20 10.78 11.18
N TRP A 124 -0.94 11.23 11.00
CA TRP A 124 -0.51 11.89 9.77
C TRP A 124 -0.51 10.91 8.59
N VAL A 125 -0.09 9.67 8.82
CA VAL A 125 -0.12 8.61 7.81
C VAL A 125 -1.57 8.30 7.40
N LEU A 126 -2.48 8.20 8.38
CA LEU A 126 -3.91 8.03 8.12
C LEU A 126 -4.48 9.17 7.28
N ALA A 127 -4.24 10.42 7.69
CA ALA A 127 -4.73 11.59 6.97
C ALA A 127 -4.18 11.62 5.53
N GLY A 128 -2.90 11.29 5.34
CA GLY A 128 -2.29 11.16 4.03
C GLY A 128 -2.96 10.09 3.17
N PHE A 129 -3.18 8.89 3.68
CA PHE A 129 -3.87 7.82 2.96
C PHE A 129 -5.33 8.19 2.64
N ALA A 130 -6.04 8.81 3.58
CA ALA A 130 -7.41 9.28 3.34
C ALA A 130 -7.44 10.35 2.24
N LEU A 131 -6.50 11.30 2.26
CA LEU A 131 -6.40 12.35 1.24
C LEU A 131 -6.10 11.76 -0.14
N LEU A 132 -5.20 10.79 -0.23
CA LEU A 132 -4.94 10.07 -1.48
C LEU A 132 -6.20 9.35 -1.97
N GLY A 133 -6.93 8.67 -1.09
CA GLY A 133 -8.21 8.05 -1.43
C GLY A 133 -9.23 9.05 -1.98
N LEU A 134 -9.37 10.21 -1.32
CA LEU A 134 -10.29 11.27 -1.74
C LEU A 134 -9.88 11.93 -3.07
N LEU A 135 -8.58 12.12 -3.31
CA LEU A 135 -8.07 12.59 -4.60
C LEU A 135 -8.49 11.66 -5.73
N HIS A 136 -8.36 10.35 -5.53
CA HIS A 136 -8.74 9.36 -6.53
C HIS A 136 -10.25 9.22 -6.71
N ILE A 137 -11.05 9.41 -5.65
CA ILE A 137 -12.51 9.57 -5.79
C ILE A 137 -12.82 10.81 -6.63
N GLY A 138 -12.14 11.93 -6.39
CA GLY A 138 -12.26 13.13 -7.21
C GLY A 138 -11.92 12.87 -8.67
N ALA A 139 -10.85 12.10 -8.94
CA ALA A 139 -10.45 11.69 -10.28
C ALA A 139 -11.48 10.79 -10.97
N ALA A 140 -12.17 9.94 -10.20
CA ALA A 140 -13.17 9.01 -10.68
C ALA A 140 -14.41 9.72 -11.25
N PHE A 141 -14.72 10.93 -10.76
CA PHE A 141 -15.92 11.70 -11.10
C PHE A 141 -15.62 13.06 -11.76
N ALA A 142 -14.38 13.27 -12.23
CA ALA A 142 -13.95 14.47 -12.95
C ALA A 142 -14.05 14.29 -14.46
#